data_AF-A0A9P4V7D1-F1
#
_entry.id   AF-A0A9P4V7D1-F1
#
_cell.length_a   1.000
_cell.length_b   1.000
_cell.length_c   1.000
_cell.angle_alpha   90.00
_cell.angle_beta   90.00
_cell.angle_gamma   90.00
#
_symmetry.space_group_name_H-M   'P 1'
#
loop_
_entity.id
_entity.type
_entity.pdbx_description
1 polymer ?
#
loop_
_entity_poly.entity_id
_entity_poly.type
_entity_poly.pdbx_seq_one_letter_code
_entity_poly.pdbx_strand_id
1 'polypeptide(L)'
;MDQQGNPYYAASPDTPPQQISRNITLQTPLSRRGYGPGLVLVLDHYAAVEKAEGKLDPPPLQKWAEEGFCVVQVLVPAKEEDGGEFPLKRALEILQGEGRCEGDGKEVGLISYLSRIPFYVEEAACLSPSIKAIVSYGGRAFSSINTDATTIAPQLLHIAGKPLARRESMSIVPDSDSHAALARVSTSSPAKSFRYESAARDCNWILPSDEHYHAASAGLAHTRSLSFLKPFLQGPYFDLEAVWEEHCMYEFGARDVDKTMATMVAEPYVNHIPMLTGGVGKGPLAHFYANHFVHVNPPDTELEVVSRTVGVDRVIDEFVGKLTHDRVVDWLLPGVPPTGKYLEIPFTSVICMRGDRLSHEHIHWDSSTAFHQLGLVPEWVKFPYAIDEKEAASGKRFEVRLPTVGVETARKLVEEGSVKSNELIERGLQWREVDDA
;
A
#
# COMPACT_ATOMS: atom_id res chain seq x y z
N MET A 1 9.02 -14.09 18.04
CA MET A 1 8.28 -13.50 19.17
C MET A 1 8.44 -12.00 19.08
N ASP A 2 7.46 -11.20 19.49
CA ASP A 2 7.62 -9.75 19.54
C ASP A 2 8.73 -9.33 20.52
N GLN A 3 9.01 -8.02 20.61
CA GLN A 3 10.01 -7.47 21.54
C GLN A 3 9.72 -7.80 23.02
N GLN A 4 8.52 -8.29 23.36
CA GLN A 4 8.13 -8.75 24.70
C GLN A 4 8.07 -10.28 24.84
N GLY A 5 8.45 -11.06 23.83
CA GLY A 5 8.47 -12.52 23.94
C GLY A 5 7.11 -13.20 23.74
N ASN A 6 6.13 -12.53 23.13
CA ASN A 6 4.88 -13.20 22.77
C ASN A 6 5.03 -14.00 21.45
N PRO A 7 4.47 -15.22 21.36
CA PRO A 7 4.44 -15.95 20.09
C PRO A 7 3.63 -15.15 19.05
N TYR A 8 4.14 -15.06 17.82
CA TYR A 8 3.45 -14.39 16.71
C TYR A 8 2.09 -15.03 16.37
N TYR A 9 1.76 -16.20 16.93
CA TYR A 9 0.54 -16.97 16.66
C TYR A 9 -0.69 -16.59 17.51
N ALA A 10 -0.66 -15.50 18.29
CA ALA A 10 -1.86 -15.05 18.98
C ALA A 10 -2.94 -14.65 17.94
N ALA A 11 -4.16 -15.18 18.09
CA ALA A 11 -5.30 -14.72 17.30
C ALA A 11 -5.49 -13.22 17.53
N SER A 12 -5.77 -12.45 16.46
CA SER A 12 -6.06 -11.02 16.63
C SER A 12 -7.23 -10.85 17.58
N PRO A 13 -7.22 -9.77 18.39
CA PRO A 13 -8.45 -9.28 18.97
C PRO A 13 -9.37 -8.85 17.82
N ASP A 14 -10.32 -9.70 17.44
CA ASP A 14 -11.43 -9.33 16.54
C ASP A 14 -12.46 -8.50 17.34
N THR A 15 -11.97 -7.38 17.89
CA THR A 15 -12.76 -6.53 18.77
C THR A 15 -13.59 -5.60 17.91
N PRO A 16 -14.93 -5.67 17.97
CA PRO A 16 -15.78 -4.79 17.20
C PRO A 16 -15.61 -3.32 17.65
N PRO A 17 -15.88 -2.35 16.76
CA PRO A 17 -15.89 -0.94 17.12
C PRO A 17 -16.86 -0.66 18.26
N GLN A 18 -16.45 0.22 19.19
CA GLN A 18 -17.26 0.67 20.32
C GLN A 18 -17.86 2.04 20.01
N GLN A 19 -19.18 2.10 19.86
CA GLN A 19 -19.88 3.37 19.68
C GLN A 19 -20.00 4.10 21.02
N ILE A 20 -19.27 5.19 21.21
CA ILE A 20 -19.25 5.96 22.46
C ILE A 20 -20.39 6.98 22.49
N SER A 21 -20.61 7.65 21.35
CA SER A 21 -21.76 8.54 21.14
C SER A 21 -22.12 8.55 19.65
N ARG A 22 -23.14 9.32 19.25
CA ARG A 22 -23.54 9.42 17.82
C ARG A 22 -22.39 9.84 16.89
N ASN A 23 -21.45 10.63 17.39
CA ASN A 23 -20.37 11.22 16.59
C ASN A 23 -18.98 10.67 16.94
N ILE A 24 -18.87 9.76 17.93
CA ILE A 24 -17.58 9.25 18.40
C ILE A 24 -17.60 7.72 18.46
N THR A 25 -16.63 7.10 17.80
CA THR A 25 -16.43 5.65 17.76
C THR A 25 -14.99 5.33 18.12
N LEU A 26 -14.78 4.40 19.06
CA LEU A 26 -13.48 3.88 19.45
C LEU A 26 -13.23 2.51 18.80
N GLN A 27 -12.03 2.31 18.27
CA GLN A 27 -11.55 1.01 17.82
C GLN A 27 -10.17 0.74 18.45
N THR A 28 -10.09 -0.31 19.24
CA THR A 28 -8.80 -0.78 19.77
C THR A 28 -7.97 -1.41 18.66
N PRO A 29 -6.63 -1.48 18.80
CA PRO A 29 -5.76 -2.06 17.77
C PRO A 29 -6.21 -3.47 17.35
N LEU A 30 -6.16 -3.72 16.05
CA LEU A 30 -6.52 -5.01 15.44
C LEU A 30 -5.29 -5.87 15.11
N SER A 31 -4.08 -5.35 15.30
CA SER A 31 -2.85 -6.15 15.25
C SER A 31 -2.82 -7.19 16.37
N ARG A 32 -2.05 -8.27 16.19
CA ARG A 32 -1.88 -9.33 17.21
C ARG A 32 -1.25 -8.80 18.49
N ARG A 33 -0.45 -7.73 18.39
CA ARG A 33 0.08 -6.98 19.54
C ARG A 33 -1.03 -6.49 20.49
N GLY A 34 -2.20 -6.12 19.98
CA GLY A 34 -3.39 -5.79 20.76
C GLY A 34 -3.36 -4.43 21.51
N TYR A 35 -2.25 -3.70 21.44
CA TYR A 35 -2.10 -2.34 21.97
C TYR A 35 -1.28 -1.47 21.01
N GLY A 36 -1.35 -0.15 21.16
CA GLY A 36 -0.58 0.79 20.32
C GLY A 36 -0.86 2.26 20.55
N PRO A 37 -0.16 3.17 19.83
CA PRO A 37 -0.29 4.60 20.05
C PRO A 37 -1.68 5.10 19.66
N GLY A 38 -2.10 6.18 20.32
CA GLY A 38 -3.39 6.80 20.10
C GLY A 38 -3.44 7.58 18.79
N LEU A 39 -4.56 7.48 18.09
CA LEU A 39 -4.81 8.19 16.84
C LEU A 39 -6.24 8.72 16.81
N VAL A 40 -6.40 10.03 16.57
CA VAL A 40 -7.71 10.64 16.35
C VAL A 40 -7.93 10.84 14.86
N LEU A 41 -9.05 10.34 14.35
CA LEU A 41 -9.51 10.61 12.99
C LEU A 41 -10.64 11.64 13.04
N VAL A 42 -10.54 12.71 12.25
CA VAL A 42 -11.61 13.70 12.11
C VAL A 42 -12.17 13.62 10.70
N LEU A 43 -13.46 13.29 10.59
CA LEU A 43 -14.17 13.13 9.31
C LEU A 43 -15.46 13.96 9.32
N ASP A 44 -15.98 14.24 8.13
CA ASP A 44 -17.27 14.90 7.98
C ASP A 44 -18.40 13.98 8.45
N HIS A 45 -19.45 14.52 9.05
CA HIS A 45 -20.61 13.78 9.51
C HIS A 45 -21.31 13.00 8.38
N TYR A 46 -21.20 13.49 7.15
CA TYR A 46 -21.74 12.86 5.95
C TYR A 46 -20.69 12.05 5.18
N ALA A 47 -19.49 11.85 5.72
CA ALA A 47 -18.46 11.05 5.08
C ALA A 47 -18.93 9.59 4.90
N ALA A 48 -18.62 9.02 3.73
CA ALA A 48 -18.88 7.61 3.45
C ALA A 48 -17.87 6.73 4.21
N VAL A 49 -18.19 6.42 5.47
CA VAL A 49 -17.32 5.65 6.40
C VAL A 49 -17.70 4.18 6.50
N GLU A 50 -18.76 3.75 5.83
CA GLU A 50 -19.13 2.34 5.74
C GLU A 50 -18.24 1.59 4.75
N LYS A 51 -18.07 0.29 4.94
CA LYS A 51 -17.33 -0.55 4.00
C LYS A 51 -18.07 -0.60 2.65
N ALA A 52 -17.42 -0.18 1.58
CA ALA A 52 -17.94 -0.32 0.22
C ALA A 52 -17.78 -1.76 -0.30
N GLU A 53 -18.84 -2.27 -0.91
CA GLU A 53 -18.82 -3.56 -1.58
C GLU A 53 -17.82 -3.56 -2.75
N GLY A 54 -17.02 -4.63 -2.86
CA GLY A 54 -16.00 -4.75 -3.91
C GLY A 54 -14.77 -3.84 -3.73
N LYS A 55 -14.66 -3.09 -2.64
CA LYS A 55 -13.45 -2.31 -2.30
C LYS A 55 -12.66 -3.02 -1.20
N LEU A 56 -11.38 -3.28 -1.49
CA LEU A 56 -10.46 -3.97 -0.57
C LEU A 56 -9.85 -3.03 0.47
N ASP A 57 -9.74 -1.74 0.15
CA ASP A 57 -9.29 -0.75 1.12
C ASP A 57 -10.42 -0.51 2.13
N PRO A 58 -10.21 -0.78 3.44
CA PRO A 58 -11.26 -0.67 4.44
C PRO A 58 -11.48 0.80 4.83
N PRO A 59 -12.59 1.10 5.50
CA PRO A 59 -12.82 2.43 6.07
C PRO A 59 -11.69 2.86 7.02
N PRO A 60 -11.46 4.19 7.18
CA PRO A 60 -10.35 4.71 7.97
C PRO A 60 -10.21 4.13 9.38
N LEU A 61 -11.34 3.97 10.10
CA LEU A 61 -11.33 3.41 11.46
C LEU A 61 -10.69 2.02 11.51
N GLN A 62 -11.11 1.12 10.63
CA GLN A 62 -10.56 -0.23 10.52
C GLN A 62 -9.12 -0.18 9.99
N LYS A 63 -8.87 0.60 8.93
CA LYS A 63 -7.55 0.69 8.28
C LYS A 63 -6.44 1.03 9.27
N TRP A 64 -6.64 2.08 10.07
CA TRP A 64 -5.63 2.51 11.05
C TRP A 64 -5.55 1.59 12.28
N ALA A 65 -6.64 0.91 12.65
CA ALA A 65 -6.60 -0.09 13.71
C ALA A 65 -5.82 -1.35 13.28
N GLU A 66 -5.94 -1.77 12.01
CA GLU A 66 -5.12 -2.85 11.42
C GLU A 66 -3.64 -2.48 11.36
N GLU A 67 -3.31 -1.19 11.19
CA GLU A 67 -1.93 -0.70 11.36
C GLU A 67 -1.40 -0.79 12.79
N GLY A 68 -2.25 -1.13 13.76
CA GLY A 68 -1.88 -1.28 15.17
C GLY A 68 -2.07 -0.02 16.03
N PHE A 69 -2.80 0.99 15.54
CA PHE A 69 -3.16 2.16 16.34
C PHE A 69 -4.41 1.91 17.19
N CYS A 70 -4.50 2.60 18.34
CA CYS A 70 -5.75 2.73 19.08
C CYS A 70 -6.48 3.97 18.56
N VAL A 71 -7.62 3.79 17.89
CA VAL A 71 -8.21 4.80 17.03
C VAL A 71 -9.51 5.33 17.60
N VAL A 72 -9.64 6.65 17.72
CA VAL A 72 -10.94 7.32 17.96
C VAL A 72 -11.33 8.11 16.71
N GLN A 73 -12.46 7.73 16.11
CA GLN A 73 -13.08 8.45 15.01
C GLN A 73 -14.07 9.48 15.55
N VAL A 74 -13.95 10.72 15.07
CA VAL A 74 -14.82 11.86 15.38
C VAL A 74 -15.47 12.37 14.11
N LEU A 75 -16.81 12.41 14.09
CA LEU A 75 -17.62 12.94 12.99
C LEU A 75 -18.05 14.39 13.28
N VAL A 76 -17.70 15.33 12.39
CA VAL A 76 -18.02 16.75 12.54
C VAL A 76 -18.94 17.29 11.44
N PRO A 77 -19.86 18.24 11.74
CA PRO A 77 -20.10 18.83 13.06
C PRO A 77 -20.83 17.85 14.00
N ALA A 78 -20.34 17.74 15.23
CA ALA A 78 -21.06 17.04 16.29
C ALA A 78 -22.16 17.98 16.82
N LYS A 79 -23.39 17.48 16.96
CA LYS A 79 -24.47 18.25 17.58
C LYS A 79 -24.35 18.17 19.11
N GLU A 80 -24.66 19.25 19.81
CA GLU A 80 -24.53 19.43 21.27
C GLU A 80 -25.42 18.51 22.15
N GLU A 81 -26.03 17.45 21.59
CA GLU A 81 -26.99 16.61 22.33
C GLU A 81 -26.37 15.87 23.54
N ASP A 82 -25.04 15.84 23.68
CA ASP A 82 -24.27 15.26 24.80
C ASP A 82 -23.69 16.32 25.78
N GLY A 83 -24.41 17.40 26.07
CA GLY A 83 -24.07 18.26 27.22
C GLY A 83 -22.81 19.14 27.08
N GLY A 84 -22.41 19.49 25.85
CA GLY A 84 -21.50 20.61 25.59
C GLY A 84 -20.00 20.31 25.57
N GLU A 85 -19.56 19.05 25.55
CA GLU A 85 -18.13 18.75 25.41
C GLU A 85 -17.62 18.86 23.97
N PHE A 86 -16.44 19.47 23.87
CA PHE A 86 -15.71 19.67 22.63
C PHE A 86 -15.29 18.31 22.01
N PRO A 87 -15.68 17.95 20.77
CA PRO A 87 -15.52 16.59 20.25
C PRO A 87 -14.09 16.04 20.27
N LEU A 88 -13.10 16.88 19.98
CA LEU A 88 -11.69 16.47 20.03
C LEU A 88 -11.22 16.24 21.48
N LYS A 89 -11.66 17.09 22.42
CA LYS A 89 -11.26 16.95 23.83
C LYS A 89 -11.78 15.62 24.38
N ARG A 90 -13.03 15.29 24.08
CA ARG A 90 -13.63 14.02 24.46
C ARG A 90 -12.88 12.83 23.83
N ALA A 91 -12.48 12.94 22.57
CA ALA A 91 -11.68 11.90 21.92
C ALA A 91 -10.32 11.68 22.59
N LEU A 92 -9.64 12.74 23.03
CA LEU A 92 -8.38 12.65 23.78
C LEU A 92 -8.59 11.97 25.14
N GLU A 93 -9.65 12.32 25.88
CA GLU A 93 -9.99 11.70 27.16
C GLU A 93 -10.30 10.20 27.01
N ILE A 94 -10.98 9.80 25.93
CA ILE A 94 -11.26 8.39 25.62
C ILE A 94 -9.93 7.63 25.42
N LEU A 95 -9.00 8.18 24.63
CA LEU A 95 -7.70 7.54 24.42
C LEU A 95 -6.87 7.46 25.71
N GLN A 96 -6.94 8.49 26.56
CA GLN A 96 -6.26 8.49 27.87
C GLN A 96 -6.83 7.47 28.84
N GLY A 97 -8.12 7.15 28.72
CA GLY A 97 -8.80 6.13 29.53
C GLY A 97 -8.69 4.70 28.99
N GLU A 98 -8.19 4.51 27.77
CA GLU A 98 -8.13 3.21 27.11
C GLU A 98 -6.81 2.49 27.43
N GLY A 99 -6.89 1.39 28.16
CA GLY A 99 -5.72 0.61 28.60
C GLY A 99 -4.91 -0.03 27.47
N ARG A 100 -5.46 -0.12 26.26
CA ARG A 100 -4.75 -0.57 25.05
C ARG A 100 -4.02 0.55 24.31
N CYS A 101 -4.04 1.78 24.83
CA CYS A 101 -3.29 2.91 24.26
C CYS A 101 -1.89 3.03 24.89
N GLU A 102 -0.83 3.04 24.08
CA GLU A 102 0.54 3.26 24.54
C GLU A 102 0.71 4.67 25.16
N GLY A 103 1.63 4.79 26.13
CA GLY A 103 1.92 6.07 26.77
C GLY A 103 0.74 6.67 27.55
N ASP A 104 -0.18 5.83 28.04
CA ASP A 104 -1.44 6.22 28.68
C ASP A 104 -2.29 7.16 27.81
N GLY A 105 -2.17 7.08 26.48
CA GLY A 105 -2.90 7.96 25.55
C GLY A 105 -2.56 9.44 25.66
N LYS A 106 -1.43 9.79 26.29
CA LYS A 106 -1.02 11.20 26.49
C LYS A 106 -0.47 11.83 25.21
N GLU A 107 0.09 11.01 24.32
CA GLU A 107 0.70 11.44 23.06
C GLU A 107 -0.02 10.73 21.90
N VAL A 108 -0.64 11.52 21.02
CA VAL A 108 -1.50 10.99 19.96
C VAL A 108 -1.24 11.68 18.62
N GLY A 109 -1.54 10.99 17.54
CA GLY A 109 -1.62 11.59 16.20
C GLY A 109 -3.02 12.12 15.91
N LEU A 110 -3.12 13.07 14.99
CA LEU A 110 -4.40 13.49 14.42
C LEU A 110 -4.38 13.39 12.90
N ILE A 111 -5.45 12.83 12.33
CA ILE A 111 -5.65 12.77 10.88
C ILE A 111 -6.98 13.43 10.54
N SER A 112 -6.93 14.46 9.71
CA SER A 112 -8.11 15.11 9.17
C SER A 112 -8.38 14.64 7.74
N TYR A 113 -9.59 14.13 7.53
CA TYR A 113 -10.15 13.81 6.23
C TYR A 113 -10.95 14.97 5.62
N LEU A 114 -11.03 16.10 6.33
CA LEU A 114 -11.86 17.24 5.94
C LEU A 114 -11.18 18.09 4.87
N SER A 115 -11.92 18.42 3.80
CA SER A 115 -11.50 19.45 2.84
C SER A 115 -11.56 20.87 3.43
N ARG A 116 -12.48 21.08 4.38
CA ARG A 116 -12.65 22.32 5.15
C ARG A 116 -12.71 21.99 6.62
N ILE A 117 -11.67 22.38 7.35
CA ILE A 117 -11.55 22.12 8.78
C ILE A 117 -12.35 23.20 9.52
N PRO A 118 -13.33 22.85 10.37
CA PRO A 118 -13.99 23.82 11.22
C PRO A 118 -13.00 24.47 12.17
N PHE A 119 -13.08 25.80 12.32
CA PHE A 119 -12.16 26.59 13.15
C PHE A 119 -11.99 26.02 14.56
N TYR A 120 -13.08 25.55 15.17
CA TYR A 120 -13.04 25.00 16.51
C TYR A 120 -12.14 23.75 16.60
N VAL A 121 -12.22 22.84 15.62
CA VAL A 121 -11.34 21.65 15.52
C VAL A 121 -9.90 22.07 15.31
N GLU A 122 -9.69 23.02 14.39
CA GLU A 122 -8.37 23.50 14.02
C GLU A 122 -7.66 24.13 15.22
N GLU A 123 -8.32 25.04 15.92
CA GLU A 123 -7.78 25.74 17.08
C GLU A 123 -7.48 24.77 18.22
N ALA A 124 -8.40 23.87 18.55
CA ALA A 124 -8.17 22.88 19.60
C ALA A 124 -7.06 21.88 19.26
N ALA A 125 -6.92 21.51 17.98
CA ALA A 125 -5.82 20.65 17.54
C ALA A 125 -4.47 21.36 17.68
N CYS A 126 -4.40 22.63 17.28
CA CYS A 126 -3.19 23.45 17.39
C CYS A 126 -2.78 23.72 18.84
N LEU A 127 -3.73 23.84 19.76
CA LEU A 127 -3.49 24.16 21.17
C LEU A 127 -3.25 22.93 22.06
N SER A 128 -3.47 21.71 21.55
CA SER A 128 -3.36 20.50 22.34
C SER A 128 -1.90 20.02 22.46
N PRO A 129 -1.31 19.94 23.67
CA PRO A 129 0.03 19.40 23.86
C PRO A 129 0.10 17.87 23.66
N SER A 130 -1.06 17.19 23.66
CA SER A 130 -1.17 15.76 23.41
C SER A 130 -0.97 15.39 21.95
N ILE A 131 -1.28 16.30 21.02
CA ILE A 131 -1.18 16.03 19.59
C ILE A 131 0.26 16.26 19.13
N LYS A 132 0.93 15.19 18.70
CA LYS A 132 2.36 15.24 18.32
C LYS A 132 2.61 15.39 16.83
N ALA A 133 1.62 15.04 16.00
CA ALA A 133 1.70 15.15 14.56
C ALA A 133 0.31 15.23 13.93
N ILE A 134 0.18 16.00 12.85
CA ILE A 134 -1.08 16.23 12.15
C ILE A 134 -0.95 15.85 10.68
N VAL A 135 -1.86 15.02 10.18
CA VAL A 135 -2.01 14.70 8.75
C VAL A 135 -3.31 15.32 8.23
N SER A 136 -3.27 15.94 7.06
CA SER A 136 -4.42 16.58 6.42
C SER A 136 -4.61 16.07 4.99
N TYR A 137 -5.65 15.28 4.75
CA TYR A 137 -6.03 14.81 3.40
C TYR A 137 -6.79 15.86 2.58
N GLY A 138 -7.30 16.91 3.22
CA GLY A 138 -7.88 18.08 2.57
C GLY A 138 -6.85 19.07 2.02
N GLY A 139 -5.55 18.84 2.27
CA GLY A 139 -4.45 19.65 1.75
C GLY A 139 -4.28 21.02 2.41
N ARG A 140 -5.01 21.31 3.49
CA ARG A 140 -4.89 22.56 4.27
C ARG A 140 -4.06 22.34 5.52
N ALA A 141 -3.12 23.25 5.77
CA ALA A 141 -2.40 23.32 7.02
C ALA A 141 -3.34 23.80 8.13
N PHE A 142 -3.15 23.25 9.32
CA PHE A 142 -3.73 23.72 10.56
C PHE A 142 -2.98 24.97 11.02
N SER A 143 -3.71 26.00 11.40
CA SER A 143 -3.13 27.19 12.00
C SER A 143 -3.92 27.67 13.21
N SER A 144 -3.30 28.53 14.03
CA SER A 144 -3.96 29.13 15.18
C SER A 144 -3.84 30.65 15.11
N ILE A 145 -4.90 31.33 15.55
CA ILE A 145 -4.88 32.78 15.79
C ILE A 145 -4.30 33.12 17.17
N ASN A 146 -4.10 32.12 18.03
CA ASN A 146 -3.52 32.30 19.34
C ASN A 146 -1.98 32.39 19.22
N THR A 147 -1.45 33.58 19.48
CA THR A 147 -0.01 33.87 19.41
C THR A 147 0.80 33.21 20.53
N ASP A 148 0.14 32.74 21.60
CA ASP A 148 0.76 32.00 22.71
C ASP A 148 0.93 30.51 22.40
N ALA A 149 0.39 30.04 21.26
CA ALA A 149 0.63 28.69 20.75
C ALA A 149 2.11 28.57 20.34
N THR A 150 2.96 28.18 21.31
CA THR A 150 4.42 28.26 21.19
C THR A 150 5.02 27.29 20.18
N THR A 151 4.36 26.16 19.85
CA THR A 151 4.67 25.34 18.66
C THR A 151 3.48 24.46 18.25
N ILE A 152 2.89 24.71 17.09
CA ILE A 152 1.91 23.79 16.47
C ILE A 152 2.64 22.49 16.06
N ALA A 153 2.00 21.34 16.29
CA ALA A 153 2.53 20.03 15.91
C ALA A 153 2.99 20.00 14.43
N PRO A 154 4.08 19.29 14.10
CA PRO A 154 4.50 19.07 12.71
C PRO A 154 3.35 18.55 11.84
N GLN A 155 3.32 18.97 10.57
CA GLN A 155 2.19 18.67 9.68
C GLN A 155 2.60 18.01 8.37
N LEU A 156 1.74 17.11 7.88
CA LEU A 156 1.80 16.51 6.55
C LEU A 156 0.52 16.79 5.78
N LEU A 157 0.64 17.40 4.60
CA LEU A 157 -0.48 17.77 3.74
C LEU A 157 -0.51 16.89 2.48
N HIS A 158 -1.66 16.31 2.21
CA HIS A 158 -1.93 15.63 0.94
C HIS A 158 -2.87 16.47 0.11
N ILE A 159 -2.39 16.97 -1.03
CA ILE A 159 -3.10 17.93 -1.86
C ILE A 159 -3.57 17.24 -3.15
N ALA A 160 -4.87 17.20 -3.37
CA ALA A 160 -5.43 16.62 -4.59
C ALA A 160 -5.43 17.60 -5.78
N GLY A 161 -5.40 17.03 -6.97
CA GLY A 161 -5.46 17.70 -8.25
C GLY A 161 -4.20 18.46 -8.64
N LYS A 162 -4.18 18.89 -9.90
CA LYS A 162 -3.11 19.71 -10.49
C LYS A 162 -2.88 21.01 -9.68
N PRO A 163 -1.76 21.70 -9.83
CA PRO A 163 -1.65 23.08 -9.32
C PRO A 163 -2.73 23.97 -9.95
N LEU A 164 -3.36 24.88 -9.20
CA LEU A 164 -4.09 25.98 -9.85
C LEU A 164 -3.06 27.01 -10.28
N ALA A 165 -3.18 27.53 -11.49
CA ALA A 165 -2.50 28.77 -11.83
C ALA A 165 -2.97 29.81 -10.81
N ARG A 166 -2.04 30.34 -10.02
CA ARG A 166 -2.35 31.40 -9.05
C ARG A 166 -2.99 32.53 -9.87
N ARG A 167 -4.27 32.82 -9.67
CA ARG A 167 -4.78 34.14 -10.03
C ARG A 167 -3.95 35.11 -9.21
N GLU A 168 -3.18 35.96 -9.87
CA GLU A 168 -2.55 37.09 -9.18
C GLU A 168 -3.68 37.83 -8.47
N SER A 169 -3.66 37.79 -7.14
CA SER A 169 -4.56 38.62 -6.35
C SER A 169 -4.14 40.05 -6.61
N MET A 170 -4.82 40.73 -7.54
CA MET A 170 -4.78 42.18 -7.62
C MET A 170 -5.45 42.71 -6.35
N SER A 171 -4.66 43.08 -5.35
CA SER A 171 -5.17 43.84 -4.23
C SER A 171 -5.65 45.20 -4.76
N ILE A 172 -6.95 45.48 -4.61
CA ILE A 172 -7.54 46.78 -4.92
C ILE A 172 -7.31 47.77 -3.75
N VAL A 173 -6.78 47.27 -2.63
CA VAL A 173 -6.45 48.03 -1.43
C VAL A 173 -4.96 48.35 -1.49
N PRO A 174 -4.54 49.62 -1.32
CA PRO A 174 -3.13 49.96 -1.15
C PRO A 174 -2.53 49.12 -0.02
N ASP A 175 -1.27 48.69 -0.17
CA ASP A 175 -0.52 47.96 0.85
C ASP A 175 -0.44 48.80 2.13
N SER A 176 -1.45 48.64 2.98
CA SER A 176 -1.40 49.05 4.37
C SER A 176 -0.84 47.87 5.15
N ASP A 177 0.02 48.16 6.14
CA ASP A 177 0.69 47.19 7.00
C ASP A 177 -0.24 46.15 7.67
N SER A 178 -1.56 46.36 7.58
CA SER A 178 -2.65 45.51 8.07
C SER A 178 -2.72 44.11 7.43
N HIS A 179 -2.47 43.97 6.11
CA HIS A 179 -2.53 42.65 5.45
C HIS A 179 -1.30 41.79 5.77
N ALA A 180 -0.13 42.42 5.89
CA ALA A 180 1.07 41.78 6.42
C ALA A 180 0.90 41.41 7.89
N ALA A 181 0.16 42.21 8.69
CA ALA A 181 -0.12 41.92 10.08
C ALA A 181 -1.01 40.67 10.26
N LEU A 182 -2.10 40.49 9.53
CA LEU A 182 -2.95 39.29 9.62
C LEU A 182 -2.23 38.00 9.17
N ALA A 183 -1.40 38.08 8.12
CA ALA A 183 -0.54 36.97 7.71
C ALA A 183 0.59 36.68 8.72
N ARG A 184 0.94 37.66 9.57
CA ARG A 184 1.90 37.52 10.70
C ARG A 184 1.24 37.08 12.01
N VAL A 185 -0.08 37.15 12.15
CA VAL A 185 -0.82 36.74 13.37
C VAL A 185 -1.01 35.23 13.44
N SER A 186 -1.08 34.54 12.30
CA SER A 186 -1.22 33.08 12.27
C SER A 186 0.15 32.40 12.46
N THR A 187 0.33 31.72 13.60
CA THR A 187 1.46 30.78 13.74
C THR A 187 1.18 29.56 12.88
N SER A 188 2.17 29.08 12.13
CA SER A 188 2.10 27.83 11.37
C SER A 188 3.42 27.07 11.51
N SER A 189 3.34 25.76 11.66
CA SER A 189 4.48 24.85 11.72
C SER A 189 4.96 24.49 10.32
N PRO A 190 6.25 24.11 10.12
CA PRO A 190 6.71 23.58 8.84
C PRO A 190 5.84 22.39 8.40
N ALA A 191 5.15 22.57 7.27
CA ALA A 191 4.27 21.56 6.70
C ALA A 191 4.95 20.90 5.50
N LYS A 192 5.18 19.59 5.57
CA LYS A 192 5.58 18.80 4.40
C LYS A 192 4.33 18.56 3.55
N SER A 193 4.43 18.69 2.23
CA SER A 193 3.27 18.45 1.35
C SER A 193 3.59 17.54 0.18
N PHE A 194 2.59 16.77 -0.24
CA PHE A 194 2.61 15.95 -1.44
C PHE A 194 1.38 16.21 -2.28
N ARG A 195 1.54 16.23 -3.61
CA ARG A 195 0.44 16.47 -4.56
C ARG A 195 0.09 15.21 -5.33
N TYR A 196 -1.21 15.00 -5.56
CA TYR A 196 -1.78 13.85 -6.28
C TYR A 196 -2.61 14.36 -7.45
N GLU A 197 -2.00 14.49 -8.62
CA GLU A 197 -2.63 15.15 -9.78
C GLU A 197 -3.83 14.39 -10.33
N SER A 198 -3.81 13.05 -10.22
CA SER A 198 -4.90 12.17 -10.66
C SER A 198 -6.10 12.14 -9.69
N ALA A 199 -5.94 12.64 -8.47
CA ALA A 199 -7.04 12.71 -7.50
C ALA A 199 -7.89 13.96 -7.72
N ALA A 200 -9.22 13.82 -7.60
CA ALA A 200 -10.16 14.93 -7.69
C ALA A 200 -9.97 15.92 -6.53
N ARG A 201 -10.06 17.23 -6.82
CA ARG A 201 -9.94 18.30 -5.81
C ARG A 201 -11.21 18.41 -4.98
N ASP A 202 -11.07 18.91 -3.76
CA ASP A 202 -12.20 19.28 -2.88
C ASP A 202 -13.23 18.16 -2.62
N CYS A 203 -12.84 16.90 -2.88
CA CYS A 203 -13.62 15.68 -2.68
C CYS A 203 -12.88 14.72 -1.73
N ASN A 204 -13.54 13.67 -1.22
CA ASN A 204 -12.89 12.68 -0.36
C ASN A 204 -12.22 11.56 -1.17
N TRP A 205 -11.23 11.91 -1.98
CA TRP A 205 -10.47 10.98 -2.85
C TRP A 205 -9.74 9.85 -2.10
N ILE A 206 -9.62 9.95 -0.77
CA ILE A 206 -8.98 9.01 0.13
C ILE A 206 -9.96 7.98 0.72
N LEU A 207 -11.27 8.26 0.74
CA LEU A 207 -12.27 7.39 1.36
C LEU A 207 -12.73 6.33 0.36
N PRO A 208 -12.58 5.02 0.65
CA PRO A 208 -12.89 3.95 -0.32
C PRO A 208 -14.32 3.94 -0.86
N SER A 209 -15.26 4.43 -0.07
CA SER A 209 -16.70 4.43 -0.36
C SER A 209 -17.19 5.74 -1.00
N ASP A 210 -16.31 6.72 -1.17
CA ASP A 210 -16.62 7.96 -1.90
C ASP A 210 -16.54 7.72 -3.41
N GLU A 211 -17.42 8.36 -4.17
CA GLU A 211 -17.45 8.24 -5.64
C GLU A 211 -16.14 8.72 -6.30
N HIS A 212 -15.41 9.62 -5.65
CA HIS A 212 -14.14 10.18 -6.12
C HIS A 212 -12.90 9.42 -5.61
N TYR A 213 -13.09 8.27 -4.96
CA TYR A 213 -11.98 7.46 -4.44
C TYR A 213 -10.95 7.12 -5.52
N HIS A 214 -9.67 7.44 -5.26
CA HIS A 214 -8.57 7.15 -6.18
C HIS A 214 -7.51 6.28 -5.50
N ALA A 215 -7.67 4.96 -5.64
CA ALA A 215 -6.90 3.93 -4.93
C ALA A 215 -5.37 4.12 -4.98
N ALA A 216 -4.81 4.42 -6.16
CA ALA A 216 -3.36 4.61 -6.30
C ALA A 216 -2.84 5.81 -5.50
N SER A 217 -3.60 6.92 -5.48
CA SER A 217 -3.24 8.11 -4.69
C SER A 217 -3.42 7.85 -3.21
N ALA A 218 -4.53 7.17 -2.85
CA ALA A 218 -4.85 6.80 -1.47
C ALA A 218 -3.76 5.92 -0.85
N GLY A 219 -3.29 4.90 -1.57
CA GLY A 219 -2.20 4.03 -1.13
C GLY A 219 -0.90 4.80 -0.88
N LEU A 220 -0.46 5.63 -1.84
CA LEU A 220 0.74 6.46 -1.67
C LEU A 220 0.62 7.43 -0.48
N ALA A 221 -0.55 8.05 -0.31
CA ALA A 221 -0.80 8.98 0.77
C ALA A 221 -0.83 8.28 2.13
N HIS A 222 -1.37 7.07 2.21
CA HIS A 222 -1.36 6.22 3.41
C HIS A 222 0.07 5.90 3.85
N THR A 223 0.91 5.34 2.97
CA THR A 223 2.32 5.01 3.26
C THR A 223 3.12 6.24 3.71
N ARG A 224 2.91 7.39 3.07
CA ARG A 224 3.54 8.66 3.47
C ARG A 224 3.06 9.14 4.84
N SER A 225 1.80 8.91 5.18
CA SER A 225 1.22 9.26 6.47
C SER A 225 1.77 8.36 7.59
N LEU A 226 1.90 7.05 7.35
CA LEU A 226 2.58 6.14 8.27
C LEU A 226 4.03 6.54 8.53
N SER A 227 4.79 6.79 7.45
CA SER A 227 6.19 7.23 7.53
C SER A 227 6.36 8.52 8.31
N PHE A 228 5.36 9.39 8.25
CA PHE A 228 5.35 10.66 8.96
C PHE A 228 4.93 10.52 10.42
N LEU A 229 3.85 9.79 10.72
CA LEU A 229 3.28 9.67 12.05
C LEU A 229 4.15 8.83 12.99
N LYS A 230 4.65 7.67 12.53
CA LYS A 230 5.34 6.70 13.40
C LYS A 230 6.51 7.31 14.19
N PRO A 231 7.40 8.13 13.59
CA PRO A 231 8.49 8.76 14.34
C PRO A 231 8.05 9.71 15.46
N PHE A 232 6.93 10.42 15.30
CA PHE A 232 6.41 11.34 16.33
C PHE A 232 5.65 10.63 17.44
N LEU A 233 5.11 9.44 17.15
CA LEU A 233 4.34 8.62 18.10
C LEU A 233 5.16 7.44 18.65
N GLN A 234 6.40 7.28 18.19
CA GLN A 234 7.30 6.18 18.52
C GLN A 234 6.70 4.79 18.24
N GLY A 235 5.84 4.69 17.23
CA GLY A 235 5.19 3.44 16.85
C GLY A 235 3.92 3.65 16.02
N PRO A 236 3.18 2.58 15.72
CA PRO A 236 3.52 1.19 16.01
C PRO A 236 4.60 0.65 15.06
N TYR A 237 5.57 -0.09 15.59
CA TYR A 237 6.63 -0.75 14.83
C TYR A 237 6.46 -2.26 14.89
N PHE A 238 6.57 -2.91 13.73
CA PHE A 238 6.50 -4.35 13.57
C PHE A 238 7.73 -4.83 12.81
N ASP A 239 8.18 -6.03 13.13
CA ASP A 239 9.22 -6.72 12.37
C ASP A 239 8.58 -7.30 11.09
N LEU A 240 8.60 -6.49 10.02
CA LEU A 240 7.95 -6.86 8.76
C LEU A 240 8.65 -8.06 8.08
N GLU A 241 9.94 -8.25 8.33
CA GLU A 241 10.67 -9.41 7.82
C GLU A 241 10.20 -10.68 8.52
N ALA A 242 10.09 -10.66 9.86
CA ALA A 242 9.57 -11.80 10.60
C ALA A 242 8.12 -12.14 10.21
N VAL A 243 7.28 -11.13 9.95
CA VAL A 243 5.91 -11.32 9.45
C VAL A 243 5.91 -12.00 8.08
N TRP A 244 6.80 -11.56 7.18
CA TRP A 244 6.92 -12.16 5.85
C TRP A 244 7.50 -13.58 5.90
N GLU A 245 8.53 -13.83 6.70
CA GLU A 245 9.13 -15.15 6.88
C GLU A 245 8.14 -16.15 7.50
N GLU A 246 7.31 -15.72 8.44
CA GLU A 246 6.20 -16.53 8.96
C GLU A 246 5.22 -16.92 7.85
N HIS A 247 4.86 -15.96 6.99
CA HIS A 247 3.99 -16.19 5.84
C HIS A 247 4.57 -17.25 4.90
N CYS A 248 5.81 -17.05 4.44
CA CYS A 248 6.49 -17.99 3.55
C CYS A 248 6.67 -19.38 4.18
N MET A 249 6.94 -19.44 5.49
CA MET A 249 7.05 -20.71 6.19
C MET A 249 5.74 -21.50 6.10
N TYR A 250 4.58 -20.84 6.21
CA TYR A 250 3.30 -21.51 6.04
C TYR A 250 2.99 -21.90 4.60
N GLU A 251 3.32 -21.06 3.62
CA GLU A 251 3.06 -21.35 2.21
C GLU A 251 3.94 -22.46 1.65
N PHE A 252 5.25 -22.41 1.91
CA PHE A 252 6.24 -23.27 1.25
C PHE A 252 6.76 -24.39 2.15
N GLY A 253 6.94 -24.10 3.45
CA GLY A 253 7.47 -25.05 4.43
C GLY A 253 6.41 -26.00 4.97
N ALA A 254 5.45 -25.48 5.73
CA ALA A 254 4.35 -26.25 6.31
C ALA A 254 3.28 -26.62 5.28
N ARG A 255 3.16 -25.83 4.20
CA ARG A 255 2.14 -25.95 3.16
C ARG A 255 0.72 -26.01 3.77
N ASP A 256 0.40 -25.05 4.63
CA ASP A 256 -0.82 -25.01 5.44
C ASP A 256 -1.66 -23.76 5.11
N VAL A 257 -2.71 -23.95 4.31
CA VAL A 257 -3.57 -22.87 3.81
C VAL A 257 -4.23 -22.08 4.94
N ASP A 258 -4.72 -22.75 5.99
CA ASP A 258 -5.42 -22.09 7.08
C ASP A 258 -4.49 -21.18 7.86
N LYS A 259 -3.26 -21.66 8.14
CA LYS A 259 -2.24 -20.83 8.79
C LYS A 259 -1.76 -19.69 7.91
N THR A 260 -1.55 -19.91 6.62
CA THR A 260 -1.23 -18.84 5.65
C THR A 260 -2.32 -17.77 5.69
N MET A 261 -3.59 -18.13 5.54
CA MET A 261 -4.70 -17.18 5.56
C MET A 261 -4.83 -16.46 6.91
N ALA A 262 -4.41 -17.07 8.02
CA ALA A 262 -4.39 -16.45 9.34
C ALA A 262 -3.29 -15.38 9.53
N THR A 263 -2.36 -15.24 8.59
CA THR A 263 -1.36 -14.15 8.58
C THR A 263 -1.80 -12.92 7.78
N MET A 264 -2.96 -13.00 7.14
CA MET A 264 -3.47 -11.93 6.30
C MET A 264 -4.51 -11.06 7.02
N VAL A 265 -4.78 -9.88 6.48
CA VAL A 265 -5.87 -8.98 6.91
C VAL A 265 -7.24 -9.55 6.53
N ALA A 266 -8.33 -8.86 6.91
CA ALA A 266 -9.69 -9.29 6.62
C ALA A 266 -10.03 -9.35 5.11
N GLU A 267 -9.49 -8.42 4.33
CA GLU A 267 -9.68 -8.30 2.89
C GLU A 267 -8.34 -8.36 2.13
N PRO A 268 -7.69 -9.53 2.08
CA PRO A 268 -6.39 -9.66 1.43
C PRO A 268 -6.51 -9.94 -0.06
N TYR A 269 -5.44 -9.74 -0.81
CA TYR A 269 -5.34 -10.27 -2.17
C TYR A 269 -3.91 -10.58 -2.60
N VAL A 270 -3.76 -11.51 -3.53
CA VAL A 270 -2.49 -11.81 -4.20
C VAL A 270 -2.70 -11.71 -5.69
N ASN A 271 -1.81 -11.02 -6.38
CA ASN A 271 -1.79 -10.95 -7.84
C ASN A 271 -0.44 -11.41 -8.38
N HIS A 272 -0.45 -12.52 -9.09
CA HIS A 272 0.61 -12.94 -10.00
C HIS A 272 0.42 -12.23 -11.34
N ILE A 273 1.11 -11.11 -11.50
CA ILE A 273 0.84 -10.14 -12.56
C ILE A 273 1.00 -10.74 -13.98
N PRO A 274 2.04 -11.53 -14.29
CA PRO A 274 2.27 -12.03 -15.65
C PRO A 274 1.21 -13.01 -16.15
N MET A 275 0.56 -13.74 -15.24
CA MET A 275 -0.43 -14.77 -15.58
C MET A 275 -1.86 -14.42 -15.18
N LEU A 276 -2.07 -13.26 -14.55
CA LEU A 276 -3.37 -12.83 -14.01
C LEU A 276 -3.99 -13.88 -13.07
N THR A 277 -3.15 -14.63 -12.35
CA THR A 277 -3.58 -15.61 -11.34
C THR A 277 -3.50 -14.99 -9.94
N GLY A 278 -4.16 -15.64 -8.97
CA GLY A 278 -4.25 -15.15 -7.61
C GLY A 278 -5.67 -15.20 -7.07
N GLY A 279 -5.95 -14.40 -6.07
CA GLY A 279 -7.26 -14.32 -5.45
C GLY A 279 -7.47 -13.00 -4.73
N VAL A 280 -8.71 -12.51 -4.76
CA VAL A 280 -9.11 -11.23 -4.19
C VAL A 280 -10.18 -11.44 -3.13
N GLY A 281 -9.91 -10.98 -1.90
CA GLY A 281 -10.73 -11.25 -0.72
C GLY A 281 -10.45 -12.64 -0.13
N LYS A 282 -10.86 -12.84 1.12
CA LYS A 282 -10.48 -14.02 1.92
C LYS A 282 -10.91 -15.35 1.30
N GLY A 283 -12.15 -15.44 0.80
CA GLY A 283 -12.70 -16.67 0.21
C GLY A 283 -12.01 -17.09 -1.09
N PRO A 284 -12.02 -16.23 -2.13
CA PRO A 284 -11.34 -16.53 -3.40
C PRO A 284 -9.84 -16.79 -3.23
N LEU A 285 -9.16 -16.06 -2.34
CA LEU A 285 -7.73 -16.29 -2.09
C LEU A 285 -7.46 -17.62 -1.39
N ALA A 286 -8.24 -17.99 -0.36
CA ALA A 286 -8.11 -19.30 0.28
C ALA A 286 -8.34 -20.45 -0.74
N HIS A 287 -9.31 -20.28 -1.64
CA HIS A 287 -9.55 -21.23 -2.72
C HIS A 287 -8.36 -21.32 -3.68
N PHE A 288 -7.79 -20.18 -4.09
CA PHE A 288 -6.60 -20.14 -4.93
C PHE A 288 -5.40 -20.85 -4.24
N TYR A 289 -5.16 -20.58 -2.96
CA TYR A 289 -4.09 -21.22 -2.21
C TYR A 289 -4.23 -22.73 -2.11
N ALA A 290 -5.43 -23.21 -1.78
CA ALA A 290 -5.70 -24.63 -1.64
C ALA A 290 -5.57 -25.41 -2.96
N ASN A 291 -5.93 -24.80 -4.09
CA ASN A 291 -6.10 -25.55 -5.35
C ASN A 291 -5.05 -25.23 -6.41
N HIS A 292 -4.41 -24.07 -6.36
CA HIS A 292 -3.57 -23.56 -7.46
C HIS A 292 -2.19 -23.03 -7.02
N PHE A 293 -1.87 -23.04 -5.72
CA PHE A 293 -0.60 -22.51 -5.22
C PHE A 293 0.13 -23.49 -4.27
N VAL A 294 -0.32 -23.59 -3.02
CA VAL A 294 0.44 -24.22 -1.92
C VAL A 294 0.78 -25.68 -2.20
N HIS A 295 -0.16 -26.44 -2.75
CA HIS A 295 -0.02 -27.89 -2.95
C HIS A 295 0.47 -28.28 -4.35
N VAL A 296 0.54 -27.34 -5.30
CA VAL A 296 0.94 -27.62 -6.70
C VAL A 296 2.43 -27.34 -6.97
N ASN A 297 3.17 -26.85 -5.97
CA ASN A 297 4.61 -26.64 -6.07
C ASN A 297 5.38 -27.99 -6.08
N PRO A 298 6.30 -28.19 -7.03
CA PRO A 298 7.24 -29.30 -7.03
C PRO A 298 7.97 -29.49 -5.68
N PRO A 299 8.46 -30.70 -5.36
CA PRO A 299 9.15 -30.95 -4.09
C PRO A 299 10.49 -30.24 -3.99
N ASP A 300 11.12 -29.95 -5.13
CA ASP A 300 12.40 -29.25 -5.26
C ASP A 300 12.25 -27.73 -5.46
N THR A 301 11.04 -27.18 -5.22
CA THR A 301 10.84 -25.73 -5.32
C THR A 301 11.67 -25.01 -4.27
N GLU A 302 12.50 -24.08 -4.71
CA GLU A 302 13.40 -23.26 -3.90
C GLU A 302 13.23 -21.78 -4.27
N LEU A 303 13.27 -20.92 -3.26
CA LEU A 303 13.29 -19.46 -3.42
C LEU A 303 14.63 -18.94 -2.91
N GLU A 304 15.49 -18.48 -3.82
CA GLU A 304 16.77 -17.86 -3.47
C GLU A 304 16.61 -16.34 -3.45
N VAL A 305 16.50 -15.75 -2.25
CA VAL A 305 16.42 -14.28 -2.09
C VAL A 305 17.77 -13.66 -2.45
N VAL A 306 17.76 -12.75 -3.41
CA VAL A 306 18.93 -12.00 -3.88
C VAL A 306 19.03 -10.66 -3.16
N SER A 307 17.92 -9.95 -3.04
CA SER A 307 17.86 -8.65 -2.37
C SER A 307 16.53 -8.50 -1.63
N ARG A 308 16.55 -7.71 -0.56
CA ARG A 308 15.36 -7.35 0.22
C ARG A 308 15.41 -5.87 0.60
N THR A 309 14.31 -5.16 0.37
CA THR A 309 14.09 -3.78 0.82
C THR A 309 12.89 -3.72 1.74
N VAL A 310 13.08 -3.20 2.96
CA VAL A 310 12.01 -3.05 3.95
C VAL A 310 11.58 -1.58 4.03
N GLY A 311 10.30 -1.33 3.75
CA GLY A 311 9.65 -0.03 3.89
C GLY A 311 8.92 0.12 5.24
N VAL A 312 8.08 1.16 5.35
CA VAL A 312 7.28 1.39 6.57
C VAL A 312 6.11 0.40 6.73
N ASP A 313 5.66 -0.15 5.60
CA ASP A 313 4.44 -0.96 5.44
C ASP A 313 4.59 -2.08 4.39
N ARG A 314 5.82 -2.38 3.94
CA ARG A 314 6.04 -3.39 2.88
C ARG A 314 7.43 -3.97 2.90
N VAL A 315 7.54 -5.18 2.36
CA VAL A 315 8.80 -5.84 1.99
C VAL A 315 8.83 -5.98 0.46
N ILE A 316 9.97 -5.68 -0.15
CA ILE A 316 10.21 -5.91 -1.57
C ILE A 316 11.35 -6.91 -1.69
N ASP A 317 11.09 -8.07 -2.27
CA ASP A 317 12.11 -9.09 -2.51
C ASP A 317 12.39 -9.20 -4.00
N GLU A 318 13.68 -9.28 -4.34
CA GLU A 318 14.15 -9.84 -5.59
C GLU A 318 14.70 -11.23 -5.30
N PHE A 319 14.23 -12.24 -6.02
CA PHE A 319 14.63 -13.63 -5.78
C PHE A 319 14.63 -14.45 -7.06
N VAL A 320 15.34 -15.57 -7.06
CA VAL A 320 15.27 -16.58 -8.12
C VAL A 320 14.41 -17.73 -7.63
N GLY A 321 13.27 -17.95 -8.32
CA GLY A 321 12.44 -19.12 -8.12
C GLY A 321 12.94 -20.28 -8.96
N LYS A 322 13.23 -21.40 -8.30
CA LYS A 322 13.80 -22.60 -8.92
C LYS A 322 12.88 -23.79 -8.72
N LEU A 323 12.67 -24.59 -9.76
CA LEU A 323 11.91 -25.83 -9.69
C LEU A 323 12.14 -26.72 -10.90
N THR A 324 11.92 -28.02 -10.76
CA THR A 324 11.73 -28.91 -11.91
C THR A 324 10.25 -28.91 -12.31
N HIS A 325 9.96 -28.64 -13.60
CA HIS A 325 8.59 -28.65 -14.13
C HIS A 325 8.07 -30.10 -14.34
N ASP A 326 7.88 -30.81 -13.22
CA ASP A 326 7.47 -32.23 -13.13
C ASP A 326 5.94 -32.42 -13.04
N ARG A 327 5.20 -31.34 -12.81
CA ARG A 327 3.74 -31.26 -12.67
C ARG A 327 3.24 -29.93 -13.25
N VAL A 328 1.93 -29.79 -13.37
CA VAL A 328 1.32 -28.50 -13.71
C VAL A 328 1.46 -27.55 -12.52
N VAL A 329 2.04 -26.37 -12.75
CA VAL A 329 2.22 -25.31 -11.75
C VAL A 329 1.34 -24.13 -12.13
N ASP A 330 0.05 -24.21 -11.77
CA ASP A 330 -1.01 -23.32 -12.28
C ASP A 330 -0.72 -21.83 -12.11
N TRP A 331 -0.17 -21.45 -10.96
CA TRP A 331 0.13 -20.05 -10.67
C TRP A 331 1.25 -19.48 -11.55
N LEU A 332 2.21 -20.32 -11.96
CA LEU A 332 3.40 -19.92 -12.72
C LEU A 332 3.20 -20.07 -14.24
N LEU A 333 2.63 -21.20 -14.67
CA LEU A 333 2.51 -21.63 -16.07
C LEU A 333 1.15 -22.33 -16.28
N PRO A 334 0.02 -21.59 -16.19
CA PRO A 334 -1.31 -22.18 -16.23
C PRO A 334 -1.54 -22.96 -17.53
N GLY A 335 -1.96 -24.22 -17.38
CA GLY A 335 -2.30 -25.10 -18.50
C GLY A 335 -1.12 -25.69 -19.28
N VAL A 336 0.13 -25.48 -18.84
CA VAL A 336 1.31 -26.07 -19.49
C VAL A 336 1.58 -27.47 -18.91
N PRO A 337 1.61 -28.54 -19.73
CA PRO A 337 1.93 -29.88 -19.25
C PRO A 337 3.38 -30.00 -18.75
N PRO A 338 3.68 -30.95 -17.85
CA PRO A 338 5.03 -31.20 -17.36
C PRO A 338 6.03 -31.41 -18.49
N THR A 339 7.18 -30.74 -18.41
CA THR A 339 8.25 -30.85 -19.41
C THR A 339 9.48 -31.57 -18.87
N GLY A 340 9.58 -31.75 -17.55
CA GLY A 340 10.76 -32.29 -16.86
C GLY A 340 11.99 -31.37 -16.89
N LYS A 341 11.85 -30.14 -17.39
CA LYS A 341 12.95 -29.18 -17.44
C LYS A 341 13.09 -28.45 -16.11
N TYR A 342 14.33 -28.18 -15.73
CA TYR A 342 14.65 -27.32 -14.60
C TYR A 342 14.49 -25.84 -15.00
N LEU A 343 13.86 -25.06 -14.13
CA LEU A 343 13.60 -23.65 -14.30
C LEU A 343 14.34 -22.84 -13.23
N GLU A 344 14.89 -21.71 -13.62
CA GLU A 344 15.47 -20.68 -12.76
C GLU A 344 14.97 -19.31 -13.25
N ILE A 345 13.96 -18.76 -12.58
CA ILE A 345 13.25 -17.58 -13.05
C ILE A 345 13.44 -16.44 -12.05
N PRO A 346 13.87 -15.23 -12.48
CA PRO A 346 13.92 -14.08 -11.60
C PRO A 346 12.52 -13.53 -11.32
N PHE A 347 12.26 -13.22 -10.05
CA PHE A 347 11.02 -12.64 -9.56
C PHE A 347 11.27 -11.32 -8.83
N THR A 348 10.24 -10.47 -8.83
CA THR A 348 10.12 -9.35 -7.90
C THR A 348 8.76 -9.42 -7.24
N SER A 349 8.74 -9.47 -5.90
CA SER A 349 7.52 -9.42 -5.11
C SER A 349 7.45 -8.13 -4.30
N VAL A 350 6.29 -7.48 -4.32
CA VAL A 350 5.97 -6.36 -3.44
C VAL A 350 4.89 -6.83 -2.47
N ILE A 351 5.27 -7.03 -1.21
CA ILE A 351 4.43 -7.56 -0.15
C ILE A 351 4.07 -6.40 0.77
N CYS A 352 2.81 -6.01 0.78
CA CYS A 352 2.33 -4.90 1.59
C CYS A 352 1.62 -5.43 2.84
N MET A 353 1.94 -4.87 4.00
CA MET A 353 1.37 -5.20 5.28
C MET A 353 0.51 -4.05 5.81
N ARG A 354 -0.45 -4.38 6.68
CA ARG A 354 -1.04 -3.45 7.65
C ARG A 354 -0.73 -3.99 9.04
N GLY A 355 0.06 -3.25 9.79
CA GLY A 355 0.58 -3.71 11.08
C GLY A 355 1.39 -5.00 10.96
N ASP A 356 0.91 -6.08 11.57
CA ASP A 356 1.53 -7.41 11.59
C ASP A 356 0.85 -8.44 10.67
N ARG A 357 0.12 -7.96 9.66
CA ARG A 357 -0.61 -8.81 8.71
C ARG A 357 -0.40 -8.40 7.28
N LEU A 358 -0.37 -9.39 6.38
CA LEU A 358 -0.29 -9.14 4.94
C LEU A 358 -1.62 -8.62 4.43
N SER A 359 -1.56 -7.49 3.71
CA SER A 359 -2.70 -6.90 3.03
C SER A 359 -2.78 -7.31 1.58
N HIS A 360 -1.64 -7.30 0.87
CA HIS A 360 -1.60 -7.75 -0.50
C HIS A 360 -0.21 -8.04 -1.01
N GLU A 361 -0.16 -8.80 -2.11
CA GLU A 361 1.06 -9.12 -2.82
C GLU A 361 0.92 -8.83 -4.31
N HIS A 362 1.95 -8.20 -4.88
CA HIS A 362 2.13 -8.09 -6.32
C HIS A 362 3.42 -8.80 -6.71
N ILE A 363 3.30 -9.91 -7.41
CA ILE A 363 4.42 -10.76 -7.78
C ILE A 363 4.59 -10.70 -9.30
N HIS A 364 5.81 -10.40 -9.74
CA HIS A 364 6.19 -10.21 -11.13
C HIS A 364 7.32 -11.17 -11.51
N TRP A 365 7.30 -11.61 -12.76
CA TRP A 365 8.39 -12.30 -13.44
C TRP A 365 8.24 -12.12 -14.95
N ASP A 366 9.29 -12.45 -15.71
CA ASP A 366 9.19 -12.50 -17.17
C ASP A 366 8.68 -13.87 -17.62
N SER A 367 7.44 -13.92 -18.10
CA SER A 367 6.86 -15.17 -18.62
C SER A 367 7.61 -15.69 -19.85
N SER A 368 8.18 -14.81 -20.67
CA SER A 368 8.95 -15.21 -21.85
C SER A 368 10.22 -15.96 -21.47
N THR A 369 10.89 -15.56 -20.38
CA THR A 369 12.02 -16.29 -19.80
C THR A 369 11.63 -17.70 -19.37
N ALA A 370 10.50 -17.85 -18.67
CA ALA A 370 10.00 -19.15 -18.24
C ALA A 370 9.70 -20.07 -19.45
N PHE A 371 8.94 -19.57 -20.43
CA PHE A 371 8.63 -20.33 -21.64
C PHE A 371 9.88 -20.64 -22.49
N HIS A 372 10.87 -19.75 -22.52
CA HIS A 372 12.11 -19.96 -23.25
C HIS A 372 12.92 -21.10 -22.64
N GLN A 373 13.05 -21.16 -21.31
CA GLN A 373 13.70 -22.27 -20.61
C GLN A 373 12.95 -23.59 -20.87
N LEU A 374 11.62 -23.55 -20.94
CA LEU A 374 10.81 -24.70 -21.35
C LEU A 374 10.99 -25.10 -22.83
N GLY A 375 11.63 -24.27 -23.66
CA GLY A 375 11.75 -24.48 -25.11
C GLY A 375 10.44 -24.30 -25.86
N LEU A 376 9.54 -23.48 -25.31
CA LEU A 376 8.21 -23.19 -25.87
C LEU A 376 8.14 -21.82 -26.55
N VAL A 377 9.21 -21.01 -26.47
CA VAL A 377 9.34 -19.78 -27.25
C VAL A 377 9.97 -20.10 -28.60
N PRO A 378 9.29 -19.86 -29.73
CA PRO A 378 9.90 -19.99 -31.04
C PRO A 378 10.98 -18.93 -31.23
N GLU A 379 12.12 -19.34 -31.78
CA GLU A 379 13.21 -18.41 -32.07
C GLU A 379 12.77 -17.37 -33.12
N TRP A 380 12.08 -17.81 -34.18
CA TRP A 380 11.58 -16.97 -35.27
C TRP A 380 10.05 -16.94 -35.26
N VAL A 381 9.47 -15.73 -35.31
CA VAL A 381 8.01 -15.54 -35.35
C VAL A 381 7.59 -14.78 -36.59
N LYS A 382 6.40 -15.10 -37.11
CA LYS A 382 5.80 -14.34 -38.22
C LYS A 382 5.72 -12.86 -37.85
N PHE A 383 6.24 -12.01 -38.73
CA PHE A 383 6.19 -10.57 -38.61
C PHE A 383 5.20 -10.03 -39.64
N PRO A 384 4.00 -9.57 -39.22
CA PRO A 384 2.90 -9.25 -40.13
C PRO A 384 3.00 -7.84 -40.74
N TYR A 385 4.15 -7.17 -40.60
CA TYR A 385 4.34 -5.79 -41.05
C TYR A 385 5.41 -5.72 -42.14
N ALA A 386 5.30 -4.73 -43.01
CA ALA A 386 6.34 -4.42 -43.99
C ALA A 386 7.68 -4.10 -43.32
N ILE A 387 8.78 -4.46 -43.99
CA ILE A 387 10.14 -4.13 -43.58
C ILE A 387 10.75 -3.25 -44.67
N ASP A 388 11.31 -2.10 -44.29
CA ASP A 388 11.82 -1.10 -45.23
C ASP A 388 10.81 -0.72 -46.32
N GLU A 389 9.54 -0.53 -45.91
CA GLU A 389 8.39 -0.22 -46.77
C GLU A 389 8.08 -1.30 -47.84
N LYS A 390 8.64 -2.51 -47.68
CA LYS A 390 8.40 -3.64 -48.59
C LYS A 390 7.58 -4.72 -47.91
N GLU A 391 6.57 -5.19 -48.62
CA GLU A 391 5.81 -6.38 -48.28
C GLU A 391 6.59 -7.65 -48.65
N ALA A 392 6.26 -8.77 -48.02
CA ALA A 392 6.80 -10.07 -48.40
C ALA A 392 6.34 -10.43 -49.83
N ALA A 393 7.17 -11.15 -50.57
CA ALA A 393 6.83 -11.63 -51.91
C ALA A 393 5.58 -12.53 -51.87
N SER A 394 4.89 -12.63 -53.00
CA SER A 394 3.72 -13.50 -53.12
C SER A 394 4.05 -14.95 -52.72
N GLY A 395 3.28 -15.51 -51.79
CA GLY A 395 3.50 -16.85 -51.22
C GLY A 395 4.58 -16.92 -50.14
N LYS A 396 5.07 -15.78 -49.65
CA LYS A 396 6.08 -15.69 -48.59
C LYS A 396 5.60 -14.85 -47.41
N ARG A 397 6.32 -14.96 -46.29
CA ARG A 397 6.15 -14.16 -45.08
C ARG A 397 7.49 -13.68 -44.55
N PHE A 398 7.48 -12.57 -43.82
CA PHE A 398 8.61 -12.21 -42.98
C PHE A 398 8.54 -12.91 -41.63
N GLU A 399 9.71 -13.25 -41.11
CA GLU A 399 9.89 -13.67 -39.74
C GLU A 399 10.96 -12.80 -39.08
N VAL A 400 10.72 -12.43 -37.83
CA VAL A 400 11.71 -11.75 -36.98
C VAL A 400 12.15 -12.70 -35.88
N ARG A 401 13.41 -12.62 -35.50
CA ARG A 401 13.91 -13.42 -34.39
C ARG A 401 13.67 -12.69 -33.08
N LEU A 402 12.98 -13.36 -32.15
CA LEU A 402 12.62 -12.75 -30.86
C LEU A 402 13.88 -12.45 -30.00
N PRO A 403 13.92 -11.31 -29.29
CA PRO A 403 14.99 -10.97 -28.37
C PRO A 403 14.75 -11.54 -26.97
N THR A 404 14.44 -12.84 -26.87
CA THR A 404 14.16 -13.53 -25.60
C THR A 404 15.39 -14.26 -25.08
N VAL A 405 15.50 -14.37 -23.76
CA VAL A 405 16.59 -15.06 -23.05
C VAL A 405 16.03 -15.94 -21.94
N GLY A 406 16.76 -17.00 -21.59
CA GLY A 406 16.34 -17.99 -20.59
C GLY A 406 17.02 -17.76 -19.25
N VAL A 407 17.70 -18.81 -18.76
CA VAL A 407 18.39 -18.86 -17.46
C VAL A 407 19.43 -17.76 -17.27
N GLU A 408 19.91 -17.18 -18.36
CA GLU A 408 20.86 -16.06 -18.36
C GLU A 408 20.33 -14.86 -17.55
N THR A 409 19.01 -14.65 -17.54
CA THR A 409 18.37 -13.57 -16.77
C THR A 409 18.54 -13.76 -15.27
N ALA A 410 18.29 -14.98 -14.76
CA ALA A 410 18.49 -15.33 -13.35
C ALA A 410 19.95 -15.21 -12.95
N ARG A 411 20.87 -15.72 -13.79
CA ARG A 411 22.32 -15.60 -13.53
C ARG A 411 22.78 -14.14 -13.47
N LYS A 412 22.28 -13.29 -14.37
CA LYS A 412 22.62 -11.86 -14.40
C LYS A 412 22.08 -11.11 -13.18
N LEU A 413 20.93 -11.52 -12.64
CA LEU A 413 20.38 -10.97 -11.39
C LEU A 413 21.25 -11.34 -10.18
N VAL A 414 21.67 -12.61 -10.08
CA VAL A 414 22.46 -13.11 -8.93
C VAL A 414 23.91 -12.65 -8.98
N GLU A 415 24.53 -12.69 -10.16
CA GLU A 415 25.93 -12.33 -10.38
C GLU A 415 26.05 -11.36 -11.55
N GLU A 416 26.32 -10.09 -11.24
CA GLU A 416 26.34 -8.96 -12.18
C GLU A 416 27.23 -9.19 -13.43
N GLY A 417 28.32 -9.95 -13.26
CA GLY A 417 29.32 -10.24 -14.29
C GLY A 417 29.13 -11.55 -15.07
N SER A 418 28.14 -12.37 -14.71
CA SER A 418 27.98 -13.73 -15.25
C SER A 418 27.53 -13.78 -16.73
N VAL A 419 26.87 -12.73 -17.21
CA VAL A 419 26.33 -12.63 -18.57
C VAL A 419 26.69 -11.29 -19.18
N LYS A 420 27.30 -11.30 -20.38
CA LYS A 420 27.71 -10.09 -21.09
C LYS A 420 26.48 -9.20 -21.38
N SER A 421 26.57 -7.92 -21.03
CA SER A 421 25.55 -6.94 -21.38
C SER A 421 25.55 -6.65 -22.89
N ASN A 422 24.39 -6.26 -23.41
CA ASN A 422 24.18 -5.79 -24.79
C ASN A 422 24.26 -6.84 -25.91
N GLU A 423 24.44 -8.14 -25.64
CA GLU A 423 24.51 -9.16 -26.72
C GLU A 423 23.27 -9.15 -27.63
N LEU A 424 22.07 -8.98 -27.07
CA LEU A 424 20.84 -8.87 -27.86
C LEU A 424 20.78 -7.61 -28.73
N ILE A 425 21.41 -6.51 -28.28
CA ILE A 425 21.49 -5.25 -29.04
C ILE A 425 22.55 -5.37 -30.14
N GLU A 426 23.74 -5.87 -29.79
CA GLU A 426 24.88 -6.08 -30.70
C GLU A 426 24.53 -7.02 -31.86
N ARG A 427 23.60 -7.94 -31.63
CA ARG A 427 23.05 -8.84 -32.65
C ARG A 427 22.32 -8.11 -33.80
N GLY A 428 21.87 -6.88 -33.57
CA GLY A 428 21.19 -6.05 -34.57
C GLY A 428 19.82 -6.56 -34.99
N LEU A 429 19.20 -5.87 -35.94
CA LEU A 429 17.91 -6.27 -36.52
C LEU A 429 18.06 -7.57 -37.30
N GLN A 430 17.25 -8.57 -36.96
CA GLN A 430 17.34 -9.91 -37.52
C GLN A 430 15.97 -10.34 -38.02
N TRP A 431 15.81 -10.34 -39.34
CA TRP A 431 14.62 -10.79 -40.03
C TRP A 431 15.00 -11.67 -41.22
N ARG A 432 14.06 -12.52 -41.65
CA ARG A 432 14.20 -13.36 -42.83
C ARG A 432 12.88 -13.41 -43.60
N GLU A 433 12.96 -13.67 -44.90
CA GLU A 433 11.79 -13.97 -45.73
C GLU A 433 11.76 -15.48 -45.99
N VAL A 434 10.64 -16.13 -45.68
CA VAL A 434 10.45 -17.58 -45.83
C VAL A 434 9.13 -17.87 -46.54
N ASP A 435 8.97 -19.07 -47.08
CA ASP A 435 7.73 -19.48 -47.71
C ASP A 435 6.57 -19.51 -46.69
N ASP A 436 5.41 -18.96 -47.08
CA ASP A 436 4.20 -18.97 -46.24
C ASP A 436 3.49 -20.32 -46.41
N ALA A 437 4.04 -21.34 -45.73
CA ALA A 437 3.54 -22.72 -45.70
C ALA A 437 2.17 -22.87 -45.05
#